data_AF-A0A8T7D731-F1
#
_entry.id   AF-A0A8T7D731-F1
#
_cell.length_a   1.000
_cell.length_b   1.000
_cell.length_c   1.000
_cell.angle_alpha   90.00
_cell.angle_beta   90.00
_cell.angle_gamma   90.00
#
_symmetry.space_group_name_H-M   'P 1'
#
loop_
_entity.id
_entity.type
_entity.pdbx_description
1 polymer ?
#
loop_
_entity_poly.entity_id
_entity_poly.type
_entity_poly.pdbx_seq_one_letter_code
_entity_poly.pdbx_strand_id
1 'polypeptide(L)'
;MNRAESFSESGMNFGPFQEGYCFPIERSEIYRGIGPGVKVAEFLLLRTSAEKKPPVIWVVEAKSSTPRPETQPNFDEFIDEIRLKLTNAMSLWLAARLGRHSQAELSEPFKRVEPDNMDFRLVLVVNHHPDRWLKPLQEALVRALHPVVKTWALSPTAVKVINGAIARDLMLIQ
;
A
#
# COMPACT_ATOMS: atom_id res chain seq x y z
N MET A 1 -7.31 -11.73 -24.42
CA MET A 1 -6.77 -10.40 -24.07
C MET A 1 -6.96 -10.25 -22.56
N ASN A 2 -5.88 -10.12 -21.79
CA ASN A 2 -6.01 -9.86 -20.35
C ASN A 2 -6.56 -8.45 -20.18
N ARG A 3 -7.60 -8.28 -19.36
CA ARG A 3 -8.20 -6.97 -19.11
C ARG A 3 -7.23 -6.14 -18.26
N ALA A 4 -7.23 -4.84 -18.47
CA ALA A 4 -6.46 -3.90 -17.65
C ALA A 4 -7.40 -3.24 -16.63
N GLU A 5 -6.92 -3.10 -15.39
CA GLU A 5 -7.63 -2.44 -14.29
C GLU A 5 -7.03 -1.05 -14.03
N SER A 6 -7.88 -0.02 -14.04
CA SER A 6 -7.50 1.35 -13.70
C SER A 6 -8.59 2.00 -12.86
N PHE A 7 -8.20 2.93 -12.00
CA PHE A 7 -9.13 3.72 -11.17
C PHE A 7 -8.51 5.05 -10.76
N SER A 8 -9.36 6.03 -10.46
CA SER A 8 -8.93 7.33 -9.96
C SER A 8 -8.98 7.36 -8.43
N GLU A 9 -7.90 7.85 -7.81
CA GLU A 9 -7.81 8.07 -6.36
C GLU A 9 -6.86 9.24 -6.07
N SER A 10 -7.23 10.11 -5.12
CA SER A 10 -6.40 11.24 -4.67
C SER A 10 -5.90 12.17 -5.80
N GLY A 11 -6.69 12.30 -6.86
CA GLY A 11 -6.36 13.09 -8.05
C GLY A 11 -5.32 12.45 -8.98
N MET A 12 -5.08 11.14 -8.86
CA MET A 12 -4.19 10.36 -9.72
C MET A 12 -4.97 9.20 -10.37
N ASN A 13 -4.54 8.77 -11.56
CA ASN A 13 -5.12 7.62 -12.26
C ASN A 13 -4.18 6.43 -12.11
N PHE A 14 -4.53 5.48 -11.23
CA PHE A 14 -3.76 4.28 -11.00
C PHE A 14 -3.99 3.24 -12.10
N GLY A 15 -2.95 2.46 -12.40
CA GLY A 15 -2.94 1.47 -13.47
C GLY A 15 -2.48 2.04 -14.83
N PRO A 16 -2.67 1.30 -15.93
CA PRO A 16 -3.35 0.01 -16.01
C PRO A 16 -2.57 -1.09 -15.31
N PHE A 17 -3.25 -1.84 -14.45
CA PHE A 17 -2.74 -3.06 -13.84
C PHE A 17 -3.28 -4.28 -14.58
N GLN A 18 -2.52 -5.38 -14.53
CA GLN A 18 -3.03 -6.66 -15.01
C GLN A 18 -4.22 -7.10 -14.15
N GLU A 19 -5.29 -7.59 -14.79
CA GLU A 19 -6.46 -8.13 -14.11
C GLU A 19 -6.10 -9.12 -12.99
N GLY A 20 -6.68 -8.88 -11.81
CA GLY A 20 -6.44 -9.67 -10.61
C GLY A 20 -5.11 -9.41 -9.90
N TYR A 21 -4.25 -8.50 -10.37
CA TYR A 21 -3.02 -8.12 -9.66
C TYR A 21 -3.21 -6.90 -8.76
N CYS A 22 -4.32 -6.17 -8.92
CA CYS A 22 -4.74 -5.11 -8.01
C CYS A 22 -5.92 -5.58 -7.17
N PHE A 23 -5.89 -5.30 -5.86
CA PHE A 23 -7.00 -5.55 -4.95
C PHE A 23 -7.38 -4.26 -4.24
N PRO A 24 -8.49 -3.59 -4.64
CA PRO A 24 -8.99 -2.35 -4.02
C PRO A 24 -9.54 -2.59 -2.60
N ILE A 25 -8.64 -2.82 -1.64
CA ILE A 25 -8.98 -3.32 -0.30
C ILE A 25 -9.92 -2.38 0.47
N GLU A 26 -9.82 -1.05 0.33
CA GLU A 26 -10.73 -0.10 0.99
C GLU A 26 -12.18 -0.25 0.50
N ARG A 27 -12.38 -0.81 -0.71
CA ARG A 27 -13.69 -1.02 -1.32
C ARG A 27 -14.13 -2.50 -1.28
N SER A 28 -13.39 -3.36 -0.60
CA SER A 28 -13.67 -4.80 -0.52
C SER A 28 -14.78 -5.13 0.47
N GLU A 29 -15.57 -6.16 0.19
CA GLU A 29 -16.52 -6.75 1.15
C GLU A 29 -15.82 -7.28 2.41
N ILE A 30 -14.60 -7.80 2.29
CA ILE A 30 -13.77 -8.20 3.43
C ILE A 30 -13.62 -7.04 4.42
N TYR A 31 -13.27 -5.84 3.94
CA TYR A 31 -13.15 -4.66 4.79
C TYR A 31 -14.52 -4.17 5.28
N ARG A 32 -15.55 -4.15 4.42
CA ARG A 32 -16.93 -3.79 4.83
C ARG A 32 -17.44 -4.67 5.97
N GLY A 33 -17.07 -5.95 5.99
CA GLY A 33 -17.44 -6.89 7.05
C GLY A 33 -16.75 -6.65 8.40
N ILE A 34 -15.62 -5.94 8.44
CA ILE A 34 -14.94 -5.55 9.70
C ILE A 34 -15.73 -4.43 10.41
N GLY A 35 -16.36 -3.55 9.64
CA GLY A 35 -17.12 -2.43 10.18
C GLY A 35 -16.25 -1.26 10.67
N PRO A 36 -16.85 -0.28 11.37
CA PRO A 36 -16.18 0.96 11.74
C PRO A 36 -15.07 0.74 12.78
N GLY A 37 -14.10 1.66 12.82
CA GLY A 37 -13.02 1.68 13.83
C GLY A 37 -11.67 1.16 13.34
N VAL A 38 -11.61 0.58 12.14
CA VAL A 38 -10.37 0.19 11.47
C VAL A 38 -10.20 1.04 10.22
N LYS A 39 -9.04 1.69 10.06
CA LYS A 39 -8.67 2.36 8.81
C LYS A 39 -7.80 1.42 7.97
N VAL A 40 -7.98 1.38 6.65
CA VAL A 40 -7.15 0.61 5.72
C VAL A 40 -6.62 1.49 4.60
N ALA A 41 -5.56 1.03 3.95
CA ALA A 41 -5.02 1.64 2.74
C ALA A 41 -5.96 1.45 1.54
N GLU A 42 -5.76 2.24 0.49
CA GLU A 42 -6.59 2.24 -0.72
C GLU A 42 -6.62 0.86 -1.42
N PHE A 43 -5.44 0.29 -1.70
CA PHE A 43 -5.34 -0.96 -2.44
C PHE A 43 -4.05 -1.74 -2.18
N LEU A 44 -4.05 -3.01 -2.59
CA LEU A 44 -2.88 -3.86 -2.69
C LEU A 44 -2.53 -4.08 -4.16
N LEU A 45 -1.24 -4.12 -4.47
CA LEU A 45 -0.74 -4.44 -5.80
C LEU A 45 0.30 -5.55 -5.71
N LEU A 46 0.02 -6.67 -6.36
CA LEU A 46 0.95 -7.78 -6.49
C LEU A 46 1.98 -7.46 -7.57
N ARG A 47 3.26 -7.44 -7.20
CA ARG A 47 4.39 -7.34 -8.14
C ARG A 47 5.11 -8.68 -8.17
N THR A 48 5.07 -9.33 -9.33
CA THR A 48 5.88 -10.52 -9.62
C THR A 48 7.05 -10.14 -10.51
N SER A 49 8.16 -10.86 -10.38
CA SER A 49 9.32 -10.73 -11.28
C SER A 49 9.42 -11.96 -12.17
N ALA A 50 9.92 -11.78 -13.39
CA ALA A 50 10.30 -12.90 -14.26
C ALA A 50 11.57 -13.62 -13.74
N GLU A 51 12.39 -12.93 -12.95
CA GLU A 51 13.48 -13.54 -12.19
C GLU A 51 12.90 -14.30 -10.99
N LYS A 52 13.59 -15.33 -10.48
CA LYS A 52 13.18 -16.15 -9.32
C LYS A 52 13.18 -15.38 -7.98
N LYS A 53 12.79 -14.11 -7.98
CA LYS A 53 12.59 -13.29 -6.80
C LYS A 53 11.20 -13.56 -6.22
N PRO A 54 11.05 -13.54 -4.88
CA PRO A 54 9.75 -13.68 -4.26
C PRO A 54 8.80 -12.57 -4.75
N PRO A 55 7.49 -12.85 -4.90
CA PRO A 55 6.49 -11.83 -5.14
C PRO A 55 6.51 -10.77 -4.03
N VAL A 56 6.22 -9.52 -4.39
CA VAL A 56 6.14 -8.41 -3.45
C VAL A 56 4.73 -7.83 -3.48
N ILE A 57 4.07 -7.75 -2.34
CA ILE A 57 2.77 -7.09 -2.22
C ILE A 57 3.00 -5.64 -1.80
N TRP A 58 2.61 -4.71 -2.66
CA TRP A 58 2.63 -3.30 -2.36
C TRP A 58 1.31 -2.92 -1.70
N VAL A 59 1.37 -2.46 -0.47
CA VAL A 59 0.26 -1.85 0.25
C VAL A 59 0.32 -0.36 -0.02
N VAL A 60 -0.67 0.18 -0.72
CA VAL A 60 -0.61 1.55 -1.25
C VAL A 60 -1.69 2.40 -0.62
N GLU A 61 -1.26 3.44 0.08
CA GLU A 61 -2.09 4.58 0.46
C GLU A 61 -1.79 5.75 -0.49
N ALA A 62 -2.84 6.40 -0.97
CA ALA A 62 -2.71 7.58 -1.81
C ALA A 62 -3.28 8.80 -1.09
N LYS A 63 -2.61 9.95 -1.23
CA LYS A 63 -3.09 11.23 -0.72
C LYS A 63 -2.93 12.32 -1.76
N SER A 64 -3.88 13.23 -1.84
CA SER A 64 -3.79 14.42 -2.70
C SER A 64 -2.79 15.46 -2.16
N SER A 65 -2.59 15.48 -0.84
CA SER A 65 -1.66 16.38 -0.14
C SER A 65 -1.27 15.83 1.23
N THR A 66 -0.28 16.44 1.89
CA THR A 66 0.13 16.11 3.26
C THR A 66 0.36 17.37 4.09
N PRO A 67 0.24 17.31 5.42
CA PRO A 67 0.72 18.38 6.28
C PRO A 67 2.25 18.50 6.17
N ARG A 68 2.75 19.73 6.28
CA ARG A 68 4.19 19.98 6.32
C ARG A 68 4.68 19.93 7.77
N PRO A 69 5.81 19.27 8.07
CA PRO A 69 6.36 19.21 9.42
C PRO A 69 6.56 20.59 10.05
N GLU A 70 6.98 21.58 9.26
CA GLU A 70 7.38 22.89 9.75
C GLU A 70 6.23 23.90 9.85
N THR A 71 5.10 23.66 9.18
CA THR A 71 4.08 24.71 8.97
C THR A 71 2.65 24.29 9.22
N GLN A 72 2.38 23.00 9.50
CA GLN A 72 1.01 22.54 9.71
C GLN A 72 0.90 21.77 11.03
N PRO A 73 -0.09 22.10 11.88
CA PRO A 73 -0.42 21.24 13.01
C PRO A 73 -0.80 19.84 12.52
N ASN A 74 -0.68 18.85 13.39
CA ASN A 74 -1.15 17.46 13.15
C ASN A 74 -0.30 16.61 12.19
N PHE A 75 0.97 16.98 11.94
CA PHE A 75 1.88 16.13 11.17
C PHE A 75 2.03 14.72 11.76
N ASP A 76 2.21 14.63 13.08
CA ASP A 76 2.37 13.33 13.76
C ASP A 76 1.09 12.48 13.70
N GLU A 77 -0.08 13.10 13.86
CA GLU A 77 -1.38 12.43 13.71
C GLU A 77 -1.58 11.90 12.28
N PHE A 78 -1.17 12.70 11.28
CA PHE A 78 -1.18 12.26 9.89
C PHE A 78 -0.28 11.05 9.67
N ILE A 79 0.97 11.08 10.17
CA ILE A 79 1.89 9.94 10.06
C ILE A 79 1.32 8.70 10.75
N ASP A 80 0.71 8.85 11.94
CA ASP A 80 0.09 7.73 12.64
C ASP A 80 -1.12 7.16 11.88
N GLU A 81 -1.94 8.01 11.25
CA GLU A 81 -3.01 7.56 10.37
C GLU A 81 -2.46 6.72 9.20
N ILE A 82 -1.42 7.20 8.51
CA ILE A 82 -0.82 6.44 7.40
C ILE A 82 -0.24 5.11 7.90
N ARG A 83 0.45 5.12 9.05
CA ARG A 83 0.97 3.92 9.70
C ARG A 83 -0.16 2.91 9.95
N LEU A 84 -1.28 3.34 10.55
CA LEU A 84 -2.44 2.49 10.83
C LEU A 84 -3.01 1.90 9.55
N LYS A 85 -3.29 2.73 8.53
CA LYS A 85 -3.85 2.29 7.25
C LYS A 85 -2.99 1.21 6.57
N LEU A 86 -1.69 1.46 6.45
CA LEU A 86 -0.75 0.53 5.82
C LEU A 86 -0.61 -0.78 6.61
N THR A 87 -0.51 -0.69 7.94
CA THR A 87 -0.36 -1.87 8.82
C THR A 87 -1.63 -2.72 8.81
N ASN A 88 -2.81 -2.09 8.86
CA ASN A 88 -4.10 -2.78 8.88
C ASN A 88 -4.38 -3.43 7.53
N ALA A 89 -4.09 -2.79 6.41
CA ALA A 89 -4.27 -3.40 5.09
C ALA A 89 -3.37 -4.62 4.89
N MET A 90 -2.10 -4.54 5.31
CA MET A 90 -1.19 -5.70 5.33
C MET A 90 -1.75 -6.83 6.20
N SER A 91 -2.17 -6.49 7.43
CA SER A 91 -2.70 -7.46 8.40
C SER A 91 -4.01 -8.10 7.90
N LEU A 92 -4.86 -7.34 7.23
CA LEU A 92 -6.13 -7.82 6.69
C LEU A 92 -5.91 -8.80 5.55
N TRP A 93 -4.97 -8.52 4.65
CA TRP A 93 -4.61 -9.47 3.61
C TRP A 93 -4.07 -10.78 4.20
N LEU A 94 -3.18 -10.70 5.20
CA LEU A 94 -2.66 -11.88 5.90
C LEU A 94 -3.79 -12.64 6.62
N ALA A 95 -4.69 -11.93 7.30
CA ALA A 95 -5.83 -12.54 7.97
C ALA A 95 -6.75 -13.27 6.99
N ALA A 96 -7.01 -12.68 5.82
CA ALA A 96 -7.73 -13.35 4.74
C ALA A 96 -6.98 -14.59 4.27
N ARG A 97 -5.67 -14.51 3.95
CA ARG A 97 -4.85 -15.66 3.52
C ARG A 97 -4.77 -16.78 4.55
N LEU A 98 -4.79 -16.46 5.83
CA LEU A 98 -4.84 -17.42 6.94
C LEU A 98 -6.26 -17.97 7.20
N GLY A 99 -7.25 -17.59 6.40
CA GLY A 99 -8.63 -18.07 6.52
C GLY A 99 -9.42 -17.47 7.69
N ARG A 100 -8.94 -16.38 8.31
CA ARG A 100 -9.68 -15.67 9.38
C ARG A 100 -10.83 -14.83 8.83
N HIS A 101 -10.74 -14.43 7.57
CA HIS A 101 -11.83 -13.81 6.81
C HIS A 101 -12.02 -14.57 5.49
N SER A 102 -13.20 -14.41 4.88
CA SER A 102 -13.47 -15.01 3.56
C SER A 102 -12.42 -14.57 2.54
N GLN A 103 -11.88 -15.53 1.78
CA GLN A 103 -10.96 -15.25 0.66
C GLN A 103 -11.69 -15.06 -0.67
N ALA A 104 -13.03 -15.02 -0.67
CA ALA A 104 -13.83 -15.04 -1.89
C ALA A 104 -13.46 -13.91 -2.88
N GLU A 105 -13.13 -12.72 -2.37
CA GLU A 105 -12.76 -11.56 -3.19
C GLU A 105 -11.28 -11.50 -3.59
N LEU A 106 -10.41 -12.30 -2.97
CA LEU A 106 -9.02 -12.36 -3.39
C LEU A 106 -8.95 -13.05 -4.75
N SER A 107 -8.29 -12.42 -5.70
CA SER A 107 -8.02 -13.02 -7.00
C SER A 107 -7.10 -14.24 -6.87
N GLU A 108 -7.11 -15.11 -7.88
CA GLU A 108 -6.22 -16.28 -7.93
C GLU A 108 -4.73 -15.92 -7.79
N PRO A 109 -4.18 -14.86 -8.43
CA PRO A 109 -2.80 -14.43 -8.17
C PRO A 109 -2.49 -14.17 -6.70
N PHE A 110 -3.36 -13.45 -5.97
CA PHE A 110 -3.15 -13.18 -4.54
C PHE A 110 -3.27 -14.45 -3.68
N LYS A 111 -4.20 -15.36 -4.01
CA LYS A 111 -4.37 -16.64 -3.30
C LYS A 111 -3.17 -17.58 -3.44
N ARG A 112 -2.44 -17.49 -4.55
CA ARG A 112 -1.25 -18.31 -4.84
C ARG A 112 0.03 -17.78 -4.19
N VAL A 113 0.01 -16.59 -3.59
CA VAL A 113 1.15 -16.09 -2.84
C VAL A 113 1.30 -16.92 -1.56
N GLU A 114 2.47 -17.54 -1.43
CA GLU A 114 2.82 -18.32 -0.25
C GLU A 114 3.33 -17.39 0.87
N PRO A 115 2.73 -17.44 2.09
CA PRO A 115 3.09 -16.60 3.23
C PRO A 115 4.57 -16.56 3.61
N ASP A 116 5.29 -17.66 3.41
CA ASP A 116 6.69 -17.86 3.75
C ASP A 116 7.66 -17.46 2.63
N ASN A 117 7.17 -17.15 1.43
CA ASN A 117 7.96 -16.79 0.25
C ASN A 117 7.39 -15.57 -0.46
N MET A 118 7.29 -14.45 0.27
CA MET A 118 6.91 -13.13 -0.27
C MET A 118 7.64 -12.02 0.50
N ASP A 119 7.54 -10.78 -0.01
CA ASP A 119 7.86 -9.57 0.76
C ASP A 119 6.71 -8.55 0.68
N PHE A 120 6.75 -7.52 1.53
CA PHE A 120 5.84 -6.39 1.49
C PHE A 120 6.56 -5.08 1.18
N ARG A 121 5.85 -4.18 0.50
CA ARG A 121 6.22 -2.77 0.39
C ARG A 121 5.08 -1.90 0.89
N LEU A 122 5.37 -1.03 1.85
CA LEU A 122 4.41 -0.11 2.46
C LEU A 122 4.62 1.26 1.82
N VAL A 123 3.68 1.68 0.99
CA VAL A 123 3.85 2.82 0.08
C VAL A 123 2.83 3.92 0.38
N LEU A 124 3.32 5.13 0.61
CA LEU A 124 2.52 6.35 0.56
C LEU A 124 2.80 7.07 -0.77
N VAL A 125 1.78 7.26 -1.59
CA VAL A 125 1.84 8.06 -2.81
C VAL A 125 1.20 9.41 -2.54
N VAL A 126 1.95 10.49 -2.74
CA VAL A 126 1.46 11.85 -2.54
C VAL A 126 1.42 12.62 -3.85
N ASN A 127 0.24 13.10 -4.21
CA ASN A 127 0.09 13.88 -5.42
C ASN A 127 0.81 15.25 -5.31
N HIS A 128 1.31 15.73 -6.44
CA HIS A 128 1.92 17.06 -6.64
C HIS A 128 3.00 17.49 -5.62
N HIS A 129 3.68 16.57 -4.94
CA HIS A 129 4.76 16.89 -4.01
C HIS A 129 6.13 16.99 -4.71
N PRO A 130 6.89 18.10 -4.52
CA PRO A 130 8.30 18.16 -4.93
C PRO A 130 9.17 17.18 -4.14
N ASP A 131 10.22 16.64 -4.77
CA ASP A 131 11.10 15.63 -4.18
C ASP A 131 11.67 16.02 -2.80
N ARG A 132 11.98 17.31 -2.62
CA ARG A 132 12.49 17.85 -1.34
C ARG A 132 11.54 17.64 -0.16
N TRP A 133 10.24 17.51 -0.40
CA TRP A 133 9.23 17.27 0.64
C TRP A 133 9.03 15.79 0.95
N LEU A 134 9.55 14.88 0.12
CA LEU A 134 9.44 13.45 0.37
C LEU A 134 10.31 13.02 1.54
N LYS A 135 11.49 13.64 1.73
CA LYS A 135 12.46 13.21 2.75
C LYS A 135 11.90 13.29 4.19
N PRO A 136 11.30 14.40 4.65
CA PRO A 136 10.73 14.44 6.01
C PRO A 136 9.61 13.41 6.23
N LEU A 137 8.72 13.24 5.24
CA LEU A 137 7.66 12.23 5.27
C LEU A 137 8.24 10.81 5.33
N GLN A 138 9.24 10.52 4.48
CA GLN A 138 9.91 9.24 4.41
C GLN A 138 10.56 8.89 5.75
N GLU A 139 11.28 9.82 6.36
CA GLU A 139 11.95 9.61 7.64
C GLU A 139 10.94 9.39 8.78
N ALA A 140 9.87 10.19 8.82
CA ALA A 140 8.82 10.06 9.84
C ALA A 140 8.08 8.73 9.70
N LEU A 141 7.68 8.35 8.48
CA LEU A 141 6.94 7.12 8.22
C LEU A 141 7.81 5.88 8.47
N VAL A 142 9.11 5.91 8.12
CA VAL A 142 10.07 4.84 8.46
C VAL A 142 10.18 4.67 9.98
N ARG A 143 10.28 5.75 10.75
CA ARG A 143 10.30 5.67 12.22
C ARG A 143 9.00 5.08 12.76
N ALA A 144 7.86 5.55 12.27
CA ALA A 144 6.55 5.09 12.71
C ALA A 144 6.28 3.61 12.39
N LEU A 145 6.74 3.13 11.23
CA LEU A 145 6.60 1.74 10.80
C LEU A 145 7.75 0.82 11.25
N HIS A 146 8.77 1.35 11.94
CA HIS A 146 9.92 0.55 12.38
C HIS A 146 9.52 -0.69 13.20
N PRO A 147 8.57 -0.63 14.16
CA PRO A 147 8.10 -1.83 14.87
C PRO A 147 7.49 -2.86 13.93
N VAL A 148 6.74 -2.43 12.90
CA VAL A 148 6.12 -3.32 11.90
C VAL A 148 7.20 -3.99 11.06
N VAL A 149 8.15 -3.22 10.52
CA VAL A 149 9.27 -3.74 9.73
C VAL A 149 10.09 -4.77 10.52
N LYS A 150 10.39 -4.49 11.79
CA LYS A 150 11.15 -5.40 12.66
C LYS A 150 10.36 -6.66 13.02
N THR A 151 9.09 -6.52 13.39
CA THR A 151 8.24 -7.64 13.81
C THR A 151 8.03 -8.63 12.67
N TRP A 152 7.84 -8.13 11.45
CA TRP A 152 7.56 -8.94 10.26
C TRP A 152 8.82 -9.30 9.47
N ALA A 153 10.01 -8.94 9.95
CA ALA A 153 11.28 -9.16 9.26
C ALA A 153 11.30 -8.68 7.80
N LEU A 154 10.62 -7.55 7.52
CA LEU A 154 10.55 -6.98 6.17
C LEU A 154 11.91 -6.41 5.74
N SER A 155 12.09 -6.22 4.43
CA SER A 155 13.25 -5.51 3.88
C SER A 155 13.48 -4.17 4.59
N PRO A 156 14.74 -3.76 4.88
CA PRO A 156 15.05 -2.42 5.40
C PRO A 156 14.54 -1.27 4.52
N THR A 157 14.21 -1.57 3.26
CA THR A 157 13.70 -0.60 2.27
C THR A 157 12.19 -0.75 2.00
N ALA A 158 11.47 -1.49 2.85
CA ALA A 158 10.05 -1.80 2.67
C ALA A 158 9.14 -0.56 2.70
N VAL A 159 9.53 0.51 3.39
CA VAL A 159 8.72 1.74 3.49
C VAL A 159 9.14 2.73 2.41
N LYS A 160 8.19 3.24 1.62
CA LYS A 160 8.43 4.22 0.57
C LYS A 160 7.40 5.34 0.59
N VAL A 161 7.87 6.58 0.51
CA VAL A 161 7.07 7.76 0.22
C VAL A 161 7.48 8.27 -1.14
N ILE A 162 6.52 8.36 -2.06
CA ILE A 162 6.76 8.73 -3.45
C ILE A 162 5.78 9.80 -3.91
N ASN A 163 6.18 10.61 -4.88
CA ASN A 163 5.29 11.54 -5.56
C ASN A 163 4.77 10.95 -6.88
N GLY A 164 3.95 11.73 -7.59
CA GLY A 164 3.42 11.34 -8.89
C GLY A 164 4.50 11.07 -9.96
N ALA A 165 5.65 11.75 -9.91
CA ALA A 165 6.74 11.50 -10.87
C ALA A 165 7.32 10.09 -10.67
N ILE A 166 7.71 9.76 -9.44
CA ILE A 166 8.23 8.43 -9.10
C ILE A 166 7.13 7.36 -9.29
N ALA A 167 5.87 7.66 -9.00
CA ALA A 167 4.77 6.73 -9.22
C ALA A 167 4.57 6.39 -10.70
N ARG A 168 4.76 7.35 -11.62
CA ARG A 168 4.76 7.09 -13.08
C ARG A 168 5.93 6.20 -13.49
N ASP A 169 7.14 6.49 -12.99
CA ASP A 169 8.33 5.68 -13.28
C ASP A 169 8.19 4.23 -12.79
N LEU A 170 7.46 4.04 -11.69
CA LEU A 170 7.15 2.73 -11.12
C LEU A 170 5.91 2.07 -11.74
N MET A 171 5.33 2.66 -12.79
CA MET A 171 4.10 2.20 -13.45
C MET A 171 2.96 1.94 -12.45
N LEU A 172 2.79 2.86 -11.50
CA LEU A 172 1.64 2.90 -10.59
C LEU A 172 0.51 3.77 -11.14
N ILE A 173 0.85 4.87 -11.80
CA ILE A 173 -0.11 5.84 -12.34
C ILE A 173 0.24 6.21 -13.80
N GLN A 174 -0.74 6.71 -14.54
CA GLN A 174 -0.56 7.28 -15.90
C GLN A 174 -0.09 8.74 -15.87
#